data_AF-A0A945GQU9-F1
#
_entry.id   AF-A0A945GQU9-F1
#
_cell.length_a   1.000
_cell.length_b   1.000
_cell.length_c   1.000
_cell.angle_alpha   90.00
_cell.angle_beta   90.00
_cell.angle_gamma   90.00
#
_symmetry.space_group_name_H-M   'P 1'
#
loop_
_entity.id
_entity.type
_entity.pdbx_description
1 polymer ?
#
loop_
_entity_poly.entity_id
_entity_poly.type
_entity_poly.pdbx_seq_one_letter_code
_entity_poly.pdbx_strand_id
1 'polypeptide(L)' 'MAAIYIDGVRRAWMEGYEHRVTWDIDALTIGLGQRYAGVIDELLILDTALNISQIEKLYSLPGPIGELQ' A
#
# COMPACT_ATOMS: atom_id res chain seq x y z
N MET A 1 14.63 -0.39 -3.39
CA MET A 1 13.77 -0.70 -4.55
C MET A 1 12.34 -0.36 -4.16
N ALA A 2 11.64 0.45 -4.95
CA ALA A 2 10.23 0.77 -4.73
C ALA A 2 9.41 0.17 -5.87
N ALA A 3 8.20 -0.31 -5.58
CA ALA A 3 7.31 -0.90 -6.58
C ALA A 3 5.85 -0.56 -6.28
N ILE A 4 5.06 -0.43 -7.35
CA ILE A 4 3.63 -0.14 -7.29
C ILE A 4 2.88 -1.32 -7.90
N TYR A 5 1.91 -1.82 -7.15
CA TYR A 5 1.01 -2.90 -7.55
C TYR A 5 -0.43 -2.37 -7.54
N ILE A 6 -1.19 -2.66 -8.60
CA ILE A 6 -2.61 -2.32 -8.72
C ILE A 6 -3.32 -3.60 -9.18
N ASP A 7 -4.37 -3.99 -8.47
CA ASP A 7 -5.12 -5.24 -8.69
C ASP A 7 -4.22 -6.48 -8.66
N GLY A 8 -3.25 -6.50 -7.73
CA GLY A 8 -2.25 -7.57 -7.61
C GLY A 8 -1.15 -7.56 -8.70
N VAL A 9 -1.22 -6.69 -9.70
CA VAL A 9 -0.28 -6.64 -10.84
C VAL A 9 0.74 -5.52 -10.67
N ARG A 10 2.03 -5.81 -10.87
CA ARG A 10 3.09 -4.80 -10.85
C ARG A 10 2.93 -3.82 -12.02
N ARG A 11 2.72 -2.54 -11.71
CA ARG A 11 2.54 -1.47 -12.71
C ARG A 11 3.79 -0.62 -12.90
N ALA A 12 4.60 -0.44 -11.85
CA ALA A 12 5.83 0.34 -11.90
C ALA A 12 6.85 -0.16 -10.88
N TRP A 13 8.13 0.11 -11.13
CA TRP A 13 9.22 -0.15 -10.18
C TRP A 13 10.38 0.83 -10.39
N MET A 14 11.19 1.00 -9.35
CA MET A 14 12.41 1.81 -9.36
C MET A 14 13.55 1.08 -8.65
N GLU A 15 14.71 1.07 -9.30
CA GLU A 15 15.95 0.44 -8.85
C GLU A 15 17.10 1.45 -8.81
N GLY A 16 18.17 1.13 -8.06
CA GLY A 16 19.40 1.93 -8.04
C GLY A 16 19.38 3.20 -7.17
N TYR A 17 18.29 3.48 -6.45
CA TYR A 17 18.20 4.62 -5.53
C TYR A 17 17.47 4.23 -4.24
N GLU A 18 18.08 4.50 -3.08
CA GLU A 18 17.50 4.28 -1.75
C GLU A 18 16.93 5.60 -1.22
N HIS A 19 15.62 5.80 -1.38
CA HIS A 19 14.93 6.86 -0.66
C HIS A 19 14.75 6.42 0.81
N ARG A 20 15.53 7.02 1.72
CA ARG A 20 15.19 7.03 3.14
C ARG A 20 14.21 8.16 3.37
N VAL A 21 12.94 7.81 3.52
CA VAL A 21 11.91 8.80 3.83
C VAL A 21 11.76 8.87 5.35
N THR A 22 11.95 10.05 5.92
CA THR A 22 11.68 10.32 7.34
C THR A 22 10.26 10.85 7.46
N TRP A 23 9.30 9.95 7.70
CA TRP A 23 7.91 10.34 7.89
C TRP A 23 7.72 10.80 9.33
N ASP A 24 7.06 11.93 9.51
CA ASP A 24 6.47 12.29 10.79
C ASP A 24 5.12 11.57 10.89
N ILE A 25 5.05 10.54 11.73
CA ILE A 25 3.87 9.70 11.89
C ILE A 25 2.70 10.53 12.45
N ASP A 26 2.97 11.50 13.32
CA ASP A 26 1.94 12.34 13.92
C ASP A 26 1.32 13.31 12.91
N ALA A 27 2.03 13.60 11.81
CA ALA A 27 1.57 14.45 10.72
C ALA A 27 0.97 13.67 9.53
N LEU A 28 0.85 12.34 9.63
CA LEU A 28 0.36 11.52 8.52
C LEU A 28 -1.13 11.79 8.25
N THR A 29 -1.46 12.17 7.01
CA THR A 29 -2.84 12.43 6.57
C THR A 29 -3.12 11.78 5.23
N ILE A 30 -4.38 11.34 5.02
CA ILE A 30 -4.87 10.93 3.70
C ILE A 30 -5.48 12.16 3.03
N GLY A 31 -4.75 12.75 2.08
CA GLY A 31 -5.27 13.84 1.26
C GLY A 31 -6.23 13.34 0.19
N LEU A 32 -7.50 13.72 0.26
CA LEU A 32 -8.49 13.43 -0.78
C LEU A 32 -8.69 14.66 -1.67
N GLY A 33 -8.80 14.43 -2.98
CA GLY A 33 -9.14 15.50 -3.92
C GLY A 33 -10.55 16.04 -3.67
N GLN A 34 -10.80 17.32 -3.98
CA GLN A 34 -12.09 17.99 -3.75
C GLN A 34 -13.31 17.28 -4.37
N ARG A 35 -13.10 16.41 -5.36
CA ARG A 35 -14.16 15.66 -6.07
C ARG A 35 -14.05 14.15 -5.85
N TYR A 36 -13.30 13.71 -4.85
CA TYR A 36 -13.26 12.29 -4.52
C TYR A 36 -14.67 11.83 -4.12
N ALA A 37 -15.18 10.84 -4.84
CA ALA A 37 -16.47 10.19 -4.59
C ALA A 37 -16.23 8.68 -4.66
N GLY A 38 -15.91 8.09 -3.52
CA GLY A 38 -15.57 6.68 -3.37
C GLY A 38 -15.46 6.29 -1.90
N VAL A 39 -15.10 5.03 -1.65
CA VAL A 39 -14.87 4.48 -0.31
C VAL A 39 -13.47 3.90 -0.26
N ILE A 40 -12.78 4.10 0.87
CA ILE A 40 -11.54 3.40 1.23
C ILE A 40 -11.92 2.46 2.37
N ASP A 41 -11.96 1.15 2.08
CA ASP A 41 -12.41 0.16 3.06
C ASP A 41 -11.31 -0.17 4.08
N GLU A 42 -10.04 -0.21 3.67
CA GLU A 42 -8.90 -0.56 4.53
C GLU A 42 -7.60 0.19 4.14
N LEU A 43 -6.77 0.49 5.14
CA LEU A 43 -5.39 0.99 4.96
C LEU A 43 -4.44 0.22 5.89
N LEU A 44 -3.40 -0.39 5.31
CA LEU A 44 -2.34 -1.08 6.03
C LEU A 44 -0.98 -0.42 5.75
N ILE A 45 -0.26 -0.07 6.82
CA ILE A 45 1.11 0.44 6.76
C ILE A 45 2.01 -0.55 7.49
N LEU A 46 3.12 -0.92 6.87
CA LEU A 46 4.08 -1.90 7.38
C LEU A 46 5.48 -1.28 7.45
N ASP A 47 6.25 -1.70 8.45
CA ASP A 47 7.68 -1.38 8.60
C ASP A 47 8.59 -2.33 7.81
N THR A 48 7.99 -3.26 7.05
CA THR A 48 8.68 -4.23 6.21
C THR A 48 8.22 -4.14 4.76
N ALA A 49 9.15 -4.41 3.85
CA ALA A 49 8.82 -4.60 2.45
C ALA A 49 8.16 -5.97 2.22
N LEU A 50 7.10 -6.00 1.42
CA LEU A 50 6.46 -7.23 0.97
C LEU A 50 7.14 -7.78 -0.27
N ASN A 51 7.25 -9.10 -0.34
CA ASN A 51 7.66 -9.80 -1.55
C ASN A 51 6.44 -10.14 -2.45
N ILE A 52 6.71 -10.65 -3.65
CA ILE A 52 5.66 -10.92 -4.66
C ILE A 52 4.61 -11.91 -4.14
N SER A 53 5.02 -13.01 -3.52
CA SER A 53 4.07 -14.03 -3.05
C SER A 53 3.19 -13.52 -1.90
N GLN A 54 3.70 -12.62 -1.07
CA GLN A 54 2.91 -11.95 -0.04
C GLN A 54 1.86 -11.02 -0.64
N ILE A 55 2.22 -10.28 -1.70
CA ILE A 55 1.28 -9.38 -2.40
C ILE A 55 0.16 -10.20 -3.07
N GLU A 56 0.51 -11.29 -3.75
CA GLU A 56 -0.47 -12.19 -4.38
C GLU A 56 -1.42 -12.78 -3.34
N LYS A 57 -0.89 -13.22 -2.19
CA LYS A 57 -1.69 -13.73 -1.08
C LYS A 57 -2.65 -12.66 -0.55
N LEU A 58 -2.18 -11.45 -0.31
CA LEU A 58 -3.00 -10.34 0.19
C LEU A 58 -4.13 -9.99 -0.78
N TYR A 59 -3.85 -9.92 -2.08
CA TYR A 59 -4.87 -9.64 -3.09
C TYR A 59 -5.91 -10.77 -3.22
N SER A 60 -5.54 -12.00 -2.91
CA SER A 60 -6.48 -13.15 -2.96
C SER A 60 -7.43 -13.24 -1.76
N LEU A 61 -7.27 -12.39 -0.74
CA LEU A 61 -8.15 -12.39 0.42
C LEU A 61 -9.57 -11.95 0.01
N PRO A 62 -10.62 -12.56 0.59
CA PRO A 62 -12.00 -12.26 0.22
C PRO A 62 -12.51 -10.92 0.77
N GLY A 63 -11.72 -10.23 1.59
CA GLY A 63 -12.10 -9.00 2.26
C GLY A 63 -10.92 -8.36 3.01
N PRO A 64 -11.19 -7.30 3.79
CA PRO A 64 -10.20 -6.59 4.60
C PRO A 64 -9.49 -7.51 5.59
N ILE A 65 -8.20 -7.30 5.80
CA ILE A 65 -7.39 -8.07 6.74
C ILE A 65 -7.92 -7.93 8.18
N GLY A 66 -8.39 -6.73 8.56
CA GLY A 66 -8.92 -6.46 9.89
C GLY A 66 -10.16 -7.28 10.25
N GLU A 67 -10.91 -7.77 9.26
CA GLU A 67 -12.11 -8.58 9.45
C GLU A 67 -11.85 -10.10 9.40
N LEU A 68 -10.63 -10.51 9.04
CA LEU A 68 -10.22 -11.91 8.89
C LEU A 68 -9.49 -12.46 10.14
N GLN A 69 -9.47 -11.70 11.24
CA GLN A 69 -8.80 -12.07 12.50
C GLN A 69 -9.71 -12.84 13.47
#